data_AF-A0A5N4BY66-F1
#
_entry.id   AF-A0A5N4BY66-F1
#
_cell.length_a   1.000
_cell.length_b   1.000
_cell.length_c   1.000
_cell.angle_alpha   90.00
_cell.angle_beta   90.00
_cell.angle_gamma   90.00
#
_symmetry.space_group_name_H-M   'P 1'
#
loop_
_entity.id
_entity.type
_entity.pdbx_description
1 polymer ?
#
loop_
_entity_poly.entity_id
_entity_poly.type
_entity_poly.pdbx_seq_one_letter_code
_entity_poly.pdbx_strand_id
1 'polypeptide(L)'
;MCHYAYCLKSCELEFLNFSCPSTPSTTLSPPTTTTTAPSSTASSVSTTLTRGCLDFNPPRKENETWWLCNCTMAVCKHDSTVELVEVECDPPPMPTCSNGLTPVRVKDPDGCCWHWECDCYCTGWGDPHYVTFDGLYYSHQGACTYVLVEEAVPTVDGFGVYVDNYHCDPRDRVSCPRTLIVRHETQEVRLETVQMAPMTVQVQVNRQAVALPYKKYGLQVYESGINLVVAIPELGALVSYNGLAFSIRLPYRLFGNNTKGQCGTCTNTTVDDCVLPSGEVVDNCEVAADQWAVNDPSKPQCPHTSFTTQRPATSPSAGSTAGSKACASPLCELIKDSLFAQCHALVPPQHYYDACVFDSCLVTDSGLECASLQTYAALCAQEGICVDWRNHTRGACRGNLEVAEDTGQS
;
A
#
# COMPACT_ATOMS: atom_id res chain seq x y z
N MET A 1 8.11 25.73 46.20
CA MET A 1 7.34 24.47 46.25
C MET A 1 7.89 23.58 45.16
N CYS A 2 8.05 22.30 45.44
CA CYS A 2 8.42 21.33 44.41
C CYS A 2 7.13 20.67 43.94
N HIS A 3 6.86 20.70 42.64
CA HIS A 3 5.68 20.09 42.04
C HIS A 3 6.13 18.81 41.35
N TYR A 4 5.61 17.66 41.79
CA TYR A 4 5.71 16.43 41.01
C TYR A 4 4.40 16.28 40.23
N ALA A 5 4.51 16.18 38.91
CA ALA A 5 3.38 15.81 38.06
C ALA A 5 3.59 14.41 37.52
N TYR A 6 2.58 13.55 37.60
CA TYR A 6 2.56 12.29 36.87
C TYR A 6 1.32 12.24 35.98
N CYS A 7 1.51 11.68 34.79
CA CYS A 7 0.43 11.42 33.87
C CYS A 7 -0.21 10.08 34.23
N LEU A 8 -1.49 10.11 34.60
CA LEU A 8 -2.28 8.90 34.83
C LEU A 8 -2.53 8.17 33.51
N LYS A 9 -2.85 6.86 33.58
CA LYS A 9 -3.30 6.08 32.42
C LYS A 9 -4.58 6.63 31.77
N SER A 10 -5.36 7.40 32.52
CA SER A 10 -6.55 8.13 32.07
C SER A 10 -6.25 9.45 31.36
N CYS A 11 -4.97 9.80 31.14
CA CYS A 11 -4.52 11.06 30.55
C CYS A 11 -4.87 12.31 31.38
N GLU A 12 -4.99 12.17 32.70
CA GLU A 12 -5.07 13.29 33.64
C GLU A 12 -3.69 13.57 34.25
N LEU A 13 -3.33 14.85 34.32
CA LEU A 13 -2.13 15.34 35.01
C LEU A 13 -2.48 15.62 36.47
N GLU A 14 -1.97 14.80 37.39
CA GLU A 14 -2.07 15.09 38.82
C GLU A 14 -0.82 15.81 39.29
N PHE A 15 -1.01 16.96 39.94
CA PHE A 15 0.05 17.76 40.55
C PHE A 15 0.08 17.51 42.05
N LEU A 16 1.14 16.85 42.52
CA LEU A 16 1.40 16.73 43.95
C LEU A 16 2.27 17.89 44.42
N ASN A 17 1.72 18.67 45.34
CA ASN A 17 2.41 19.78 45.99
C ASN A 17 3.15 19.28 47.23
N PHE A 18 4.49 19.35 47.21
CA PHE A 18 5.29 19.08 48.39
C PHE A 18 6.22 20.25 48.75
N SER A 19 6.50 20.35 50.04
CA SER A 19 7.64 21.10 50.55
C SER A 19 8.91 20.40 50.08
N CYS A 20 9.76 21.10 49.32
CA CYS A 20 11.03 20.54 48.87
C CYS A 20 11.83 20.01 50.07
N PRO A 21 12.53 18.87 49.98
CA PRO A 21 13.37 18.38 51.05
C PRO A 21 14.45 19.42 51.34
N SER A 22 14.31 20.11 52.46
CA SER A 22 15.35 20.99 52.99
C SER A 22 16.55 20.13 53.33
N THR A 23 17.71 20.44 52.73
CA THR A 23 19.00 19.93 53.19
C THR A 23 19.09 20.13 54.71
N PRO A 24 19.40 19.12 55.52
CA PRO A 24 19.45 19.29 56.96
C PRO A 24 20.55 20.28 57.30
N SER A 25 20.18 21.43 57.87
CA SER A 25 21.12 22.34 58.51
C SER A 25 21.68 21.66 59.74
N THR A 26 22.98 21.36 59.72
CA THR A 26 23.74 20.94 60.89
C THR A 26 23.77 22.07 61.90
N THR A 27 23.00 21.94 62.97
CA THR A 27 23.07 22.80 64.15
C THR A 27 24.40 22.54 64.87
N LEU A 28 25.27 23.55 64.89
CA LEU A 28 26.53 23.57 65.65
C LEU A 28 26.24 23.75 67.15
N SER A 29 26.75 22.84 67.97
CA SER A 29 26.85 23.01 69.44
C SER A 29 28.08 23.88 69.81
N PRO A 30 28.07 24.59 70.96
CA PRO A 30 29.16 25.49 71.35
C PRO A 30 30.44 24.74 71.79
N PRO A 31 31.61 25.40 71.78
CA PRO A 31 32.91 24.74 71.85
C PRO A 31 33.41 24.52 73.28
N THR A 32 34.05 23.36 73.51
CA THR A 32 34.99 23.16 74.62
C THR A 32 36.41 23.42 74.11
N THR A 33 37.11 24.30 74.82
CA THR A 33 38.49 24.75 74.56
C THR A 33 39.53 23.63 74.67
N THR A 34 40.32 23.42 73.60
CA THR A 34 41.77 23.19 73.72
C THR A 34 42.52 23.51 72.43
N THR A 35 43.74 23.97 72.63
CA THR A 35 44.67 24.72 71.76
C THR A 35 45.31 23.88 70.65
N THR A 36 45.35 24.40 69.40
CA THR A 36 46.55 24.55 68.52
C THR A 36 46.18 25.01 67.08
N ALA A 37 47.07 25.81 66.47
CA ALA A 37 46.93 26.55 65.20
C ALA A 37 47.46 25.76 63.95
N PRO A 38 47.56 26.35 62.73
CA PRO A 38 46.46 26.70 61.81
C PRO A 38 46.66 26.20 60.33
N SER A 39 45.58 26.27 59.54
CA SER A 39 45.50 26.54 58.06
C SER A 39 46.13 25.52 57.07
N SER A 40 45.67 25.28 55.85
CA SER A 40 44.73 25.88 54.88
C SER A 40 44.26 24.74 53.94
N THR A 41 43.13 24.75 53.23
CA THR A 41 42.77 25.66 52.14
C THR A 41 41.34 25.31 51.72
N ALA A 42 40.54 26.33 51.46
CA ALA A 42 39.18 26.22 50.94
C ALA A 42 39.17 25.66 49.52
N SER A 43 38.37 24.62 49.28
CA SER A 43 37.89 24.30 47.93
C SER A 43 36.49 24.88 47.78
N SER A 44 36.40 25.87 46.91
CA SER A 44 35.18 26.46 46.38
C SER A 44 34.19 25.38 45.94
N VAL A 45 33.00 25.38 46.54
CA VAL A 45 31.84 24.67 45.99
C VAL A 45 31.50 25.35 44.67
N SER A 46 31.89 24.72 43.57
CA SER A 46 31.38 25.02 42.24
C SER A 46 29.89 24.66 42.25
N THR A 47 29.02 25.65 42.22
CA THR A 47 27.62 25.47 41.82
C THR A 47 27.63 25.01 40.37
N THR A 48 27.66 23.69 40.18
CA THR A 48 27.41 23.08 38.89
C THR A 48 26.04 23.52 38.43
N LEU A 49 25.98 24.43 37.46
CA LEU A 49 24.80 24.66 36.62
C LEU A 49 24.28 23.29 36.19
N THR A 50 23.18 22.86 36.77
CA THR A 50 22.48 21.63 36.39
C THR A 50 21.94 21.83 34.98
N ARG A 51 22.72 21.38 34.00
CA ARG A 51 22.31 21.39 32.58
C ARG A 51 21.37 20.23 32.35
N GLY A 52 20.09 20.53 32.11
CA GLY A 52 19.04 19.56 31.83
C GLY A 52 18.10 19.28 33.01
N CYS A 53 17.22 18.29 32.82
CA CYS A 53 16.14 17.94 33.73
C CYS A 53 16.47 16.57 34.34
N LEU A 54 17.32 16.60 35.37
CA LEU A 54 17.89 15.41 36.00
C LEU A 54 16.90 14.67 36.91
N ASP A 55 15.82 15.34 37.30
CA ASP A 55 14.77 14.78 38.18
C ASP A 55 13.82 13.82 37.44
N PHE A 56 13.92 13.74 36.11
CA PHE A 56 13.17 12.78 35.30
C PHE A 56 13.87 11.42 35.25
N ASN A 57 13.09 10.36 35.05
CA ASN A 57 13.61 9.01 34.83
C ASN A 57 13.08 8.46 33.49
N PRO A 58 13.92 8.27 32.45
CA PRO A 58 15.35 8.62 32.44
C PRO A 58 15.59 10.16 32.48
N PRO A 59 16.75 10.62 32.98
CA PRO A 59 17.12 12.04 32.97
C PRO A 59 17.09 12.63 31.56
N ARG A 60 16.59 13.86 31.42
CA ARG A 60 16.48 14.54 30.12
C ARG A 60 17.58 15.58 29.95
N LYS A 61 18.17 15.64 28.76
CA LYS A 61 19.16 16.67 28.40
C LYS A 61 18.47 18.00 28.16
N GLU A 62 19.21 19.09 28.33
CA GLU A 62 18.73 20.43 27.96
C GLU A 62 18.35 20.48 26.47
N ASN A 63 17.19 21.06 26.18
CA ASN A 63 16.50 21.09 24.88
C ASN A 63 16.05 19.72 24.33
N GLU A 64 16.12 18.65 25.13
CA GLU A 64 15.48 17.39 24.77
C GLU A 64 13.96 17.56 24.79
N THR A 65 13.30 17.06 23.74
CA THR A 65 11.86 17.11 23.56
C THR A 65 11.26 15.71 23.67
N TRP A 66 10.08 15.60 24.27
CA TRP A 66 9.32 14.35 24.28
C TRP A 66 7.81 14.62 24.26
N TRP A 67 7.05 13.66 23.75
CA TRP A 67 5.61 13.75 23.68
C TRP A 67 4.95 13.31 24.99
N LEU A 68 3.97 14.08 25.43
CA LEU A 68 2.99 13.74 26.44
C LEU A 68 1.64 13.43 25.74
N CYS A 69 0.63 13.08 26.53
CA CYS A 69 -0.73 12.87 26.03
C CYS A 69 -1.33 14.17 25.43
N ASN A 70 -2.44 14.04 24.68
CA ASN A 70 -3.20 15.16 24.13
C ASN A 70 -2.35 16.15 23.32
N CYS A 71 -1.45 15.66 22.47
CA CYS A 71 -0.66 16.53 21.58
C CYS A 71 0.21 17.55 22.31
N THR A 72 0.59 17.30 23.57
CA THR A 72 1.47 18.21 24.32
C THR A 72 2.92 17.76 24.18
N MET A 73 3.76 18.60 23.61
CA MET A 73 5.21 18.40 23.56
C MET A 73 5.84 19.04 24.79
N ALA A 74 6.64 18.27 25.53
CA ALA A 74 7.44 18.76 26.63
C ALA A 74 8.87 19.01 26.18
N VAL A 75 9.44 20.13 26.61
CA VAL A 75 10.83 20.53 26.31
C VAL A 75 11.56 20.77 27.62
N CYS A 76 12.65 20.03 27.83
CA CYS A 76 13.52 20.30 28.96
C CYS A 76 14.32 21.59 28.72
N LYS A 77 14.19 22.57 29.61
CA LYS A 77 14.99 23.80 29.61
C LYS A 77 16.14 23.68 30.60
N HIS A 78 16.72 24.81 30.98
CA HIS A 78 17.72 24.88 32.03
C HIS A 78 17.09 24.69 33.43
N ASP A 79 17.90 24.25 34.40
CA ASP A 79 17.54 24.14 35.83
C ASP A 79 16.28 23.29 36.12
N SER A 80 16.19 22.09 35.53
CA SER A 80 15.03 21.17 35.72
C SER A 80 13.65 21.75 35.36
N THR A 81 13.59 22.85 34.58
CA THR A 81 12.33 23.42 34.11
C THR A 81 11.85 22.71 32.86
N VAL A 82 10.57 22.33 32.81
CA VAL A 82 9.93 21.75 31.63
C VAL A 82 8.91 22.73 31.08
N GLU A 83 9.07 23.10 29.82
CA GLU A 83 8.06 23.85 29.08
C GLU A 83 7.11 22.87 28.40
N LEU A 84 5.80 23.10 28.54
CA LEU A 84 4.77 22.33 27.86
C LEU A 84 4.21 23.18 26.72
N VAL A 85 4.26 22.64 25.51
CA VAL A 85 3.77 23.27 24.29
C VAL A 85 2.65 22.39 23.75
N GLU A 86 1.41 22.87 23.79
CA GLU A 86 0.31 22.22 23.07
C GLU A 86 0.51 22.42 21.58
N VAL A 87 0.54 21.32 20.83
CA VAL A 87 0.71 21.35 19.39
C VAL A 87 -0.66 21.48 18.73
N GLU A 88 -0.85 22.60 18.04
CA GLU A 88 -2.00 22.84 17.19
C GLU A 88 -1.72 22.24 15.80
N CYS A 89 -2.57 21.31 15.36
CA CYS A 89 -2.43 20.68 14.05
C CYS A 89 -3.21 21.48 13.00
N ASP A 90 -2.51 21.96 11.97
CA ASP A 90 -3.11 22.57 10.78
C ASP A 90 -2.90 21.65 9.56
N PRO A 91 -3.81 20.67 9.32
CA PRO A 91 -3.67 19.73 8.23
C PRO A 91 -3.86 20.47 6.88
N PRO A 92 -3.04 20.16 5.85
CA PRO A 92 -3.19 20.78 4.54
C PRO A 92 -4.57 20.45 3.92
N PRO A 93 -5.04 21.28 2.96
CA PRO A 93 -6.25 20.94 2.22
C PRO A 93 -6.11 19.59 1.52
N MET A 94 -7.22 18.86 1.42
CA MET A 94 -7.26 17.55 0.77
C MET A 94 -6.78 17.66 -0.69
N PRO A 95 -5.73 16.91 -1.09
CA PRO A 95 -5.22 16.94 -2.44
C PRO A 95 -6.15 16.20 -3.40
N THR A 96 -5.91 16.36 -4.70
CA THR A 96 -6.48 15.47 -5.72
C THR A 96 -5.39 14.47 -6.12
N CYS A 97 -5.70 13.18 -6.02
CA CYS A 97 -4.78 12.12 -6.43
C CYS A 97 -4.85 11.92 -7.95
N SER A 98 -3.73 11.65 -8.60
CA SER A 98 -3.66 11.47 -10.06
C SER A 98 -4.47 10.25 -10.53
N ASN A 99 -4.55 9.21 -9.69
CA ASN A 99 -5.34 8.01 -9.92
C ASN A 99 -6.86 8.20 -9.66
N GLY A 100 -7.28 9.39 -9.22
CA GLY A 100 -8.68 9.73 -8.95
C GLY A 100 -9.24 9.19 -7.62
N LEU A 101 -8.50 8.37 -6.88
CA LEU A 101 -8.95 7.81 -5.60
C LEU A 101 -8.96 8.87 -4.49
N THR A 102 -9.82 8.69 -3.49
CA THR A 102 -9.89 9.59 -2.34
C THR A 102 -8.60 9.50 -1.50
N PRO A 103 -7.96 10.63 -1.16
CA PRO A 103 -6.79 10.63 -0.30
C PRO A 103 -7.08 10.00 1.07
N VAL A 104 -6.09 9.30 1.62
CA VAL A 104 -6.17 8.71 2.95
C VAL A 104 -5.60 9.64 4.01
N ARG A 105 -6.19 9.60 5.21
CA ARG A 105 -5.67 10.31 6.36
C ARG A 105 -4.62 9.46 7.07
N VAL A 106 -3.40 9.97 7.16
CA VAL A 106 -2.26 9.32 7.81
C VAL A 106 -1.84 10.11 9.04
N LYS A 107 -1.61 9.42 10.15
CA LYS A 107 -1.06 10.05 11.36
C LYS A 107 0.43 10.29 11.18
N ASP A 108 0.89 11.45 11.64
CA ASP A 108 2.31 11.78 11.66
C ASP A 108 3.09 10.84 12.60
N PRO A 109 4.42 10.69 12.43
CA PRO A 109 5.24 9.84 13.29
C PRO A 109 5.18 10.17 14.79
N ASP A 110 4.81 11.42 15.13
CA ASP A 110 4.56 11.84 16.51
C ASP A 110 3.26 11.30 17.12
N GLY A 111 2.35 10.78 16.28
CA GLY A 111 1.04 10.25 16.68
C GLY A 111 0.01 11.31 17.10
N CYS A 112 0.36 12.58 17.01
CA CYS A 112 -0.46 13.73 17.35
C CYS A 112 -1.20 14.27 16.12
N CYS A 113 -0.46 14.75 15.12
CA CYS A 113 -1.02 15.37 13.94
C CYS A 113 -1.28 14.35 12.82
N TRP A 114 -1.82 14.83 11.71
CA TRP A 114 -2.15 14.01 10.56
C TRP A 114 -2.10 14.84 9.28
N HIS A 115 -1.86 14.16 8.16
CA HIS A 115 -1.91 14.74 6.82
C HIS A 115 -2.63 13.81 5.84
N TRP A 116 -2.85 14.29 4.62
CA TRP A 116 -3.43 13.52 3.52
C TRP A 116 -2.34 12.89 2.67
N GLU A 117 -2.52 11.63 2.29
CA GLU A 117 -1.68 10.92 1.34
C GLU A 117 -2.51 10.33 0.21
N CYS A 118 -1.91 10.25 -0.98
CA CYS A 118 -2.47 9.53 -2.12
C CYS A 118 -1.84 8.14 -2.18
N ASP A 119 -2.53 7.14 -1.64
CA ASP A 119 -2.06 5.74 -1.70
C ASP A 119 -1.86 5.27 -3.15
N CYS A 120 -0.86 4.41 -3.34
CA CYS A 120 -0.59 3.78 -4.62
C CYS A 120 -1.62 2.66 -4.87
N TYR A 121 -2.35 2.71 -5.99
CA TYR A 121 -3.29 1.65 -6.37
C TYR A 121 -3.13 1.20 -7.82
N CYS A 122 -2.61 -0.01 -8.03
CA CYS A 122 -2.38 -0.60 -9.35
C CYS A 122 -3.36 -1.74 -9.58
N THR A 123 -3.88 -1.87 -10.81
CA THR A 123 -4.75 -2.99 -11.20
C THR A 123 -4.35 -3.57 -12.54
N GLY A 124 -4.66 -4.85 -12.73
CA GLY A 124 -4.63 -5.46 -14.05
C GLY A 124 -5.72 -6.52 -14.17
N TRP A 125 -6.34 -6.61 -15.34
CA TRP A 125 -7.44 -7.53 -15.58
C TRP A 125 -7.54 -7.94 -17.05
N GLY A 126 -8.09 -9.12 -17.30
CA GLY A 126 -8.38 -9.61 -18.65
C GLY A 126 -7.16 -9.92 -19.52
N ASP A 127 -5.96 -9.43 -19.15
CA ASP A 127 -4.72 -9.42 -19.93
C ASP A 127 -5.03 -9.13 -21.42
N PRO A 128 -5.13 -7.83 -21.73
CA PRO A 128 -3.94 -7.01 -21.53
C PRO A 128 -4.05 -5.78 -20.65
N HIS A 129 -5.14 -5.57 -19.90
CA HIS A 129 -5.42 -4.24 -19.33
C HIS A 129 -4.70 -3.99 -18.01
N TYR A 130 -4.01 -2.84 -17.91
CA TYR A 130 -3.31 -2.38 -16.71
C TYR A 130 -3.64 -0.92 -16.40
N VAL A 131 -3.69 -0.59 -15.11
CA VAL A 131 -3.69 0.78 -14.60
C VAL A 131 -2.59 0.89 -13.55
N THR A 132 -1.64 1.80 -13.76
CA THR A 132 -0.51 2.06 -12.87
C THR A 132 -0.97 2.69 -11.54
N PHE A 133 -0.06 2.79 -10.57
CA PHE A 133 -0.33 3.40 -9.27
C PHE A 133 -0.86 4.83 -9.36
N ASP A 134 -0.41 5.58 -10.37
CA ASP A 134 -0.76 6.98 -10.58
C ASP A 134 -1.90 7.18 -11.59
N GLY A 135 -2.46 6.10 -12.13
CA GLY A 135 -3.70 6.11 -12.94
C GLY A 135 -3.49 6.04 -14.46
N LEU A 136 -2.28 5.79 -14.95
CA LEU A 136 -2.03 5.61 -16.38
C LEU A 136 -2.57 4.24 -16.85
N TYR A 137 -3.48 4.27 -17.82
CA TYR A 137 -3.98 3.08 -18.48
C TYR A 137 -3.12 2.69 -19.69
N TYR A 138 -2.76 1.42 -19.78
CA TYR A 138 -2.07 0.85 -20.95
C TYR A 138 -2.42 -0.63 -21.12
N SER A 139 -2.00 -1.20 -22.26
CA SER A 139 -2.21 -2.62 -22.55
C SER A 139 -0.89 -3.36 -22.76
N HIS A 140 -0.73 -4.55 -22.20
CA HIS A 140 0.45 -5.39 -22.43
C HIS A 140 0.09 -6.87 -22.53
N GLN A 141 0.52 -7.52 -23.62
CA GLN A 141 0.26 -8.94 -23.91
C GLN A 141 1.55 -9.75 -23.90
N GLY A 142 2.02 -10.08 -22.69
CA GLY A 142 3.24 -10.84 -22.49
C GLY A 142 2.96 -12.26 -22.01
N ALA A 143 3.74 -13.26 -22.44
CA ALA A 143 3.61 -14.66 -22.00
C ALA A 143 4.72 -15.10 -21.02
N CYS A 144 5.35 -14.15 -20.35
CA CYS A 144 6.45 -14.35 -19.41
C CYS A 144 6.04 -14.03 -17.98
N THR A 145 6.99 -14.21 -17.06
CA THR A 145 6.86 -13.69 -15.70
C THR A 145 7.38 -12.27 -15.69
N TYR A 146 6.61 -11.31 -15.20
CA TYR A 146 6.95 -9.88 -15.22
C TYR A 146 6.91 -9.28 -13.83
N VAL A 147 7.76 -8.27 -13.60
CA VAL A 147 7.72 -7.44 -12.39
C VAL A 147 6.55 -6.48 -12.46
N LEU A 148 5.58 -6.61 -11.54
CA LEU A 148 4.53 -5.62 -11.36
C LEU A 148 5.05 -4.45 -10.53
N VAL A 149 5.64 -4.75 -9.36
CA VAL A 149 6.26 -3.74 -8.51
C VAL A 149 7.41 -4.34 -7.71
N GLU A 150 8.51 -3.60 -7.67
CA GLU A 150 9.61 -3.72 -6.72
C GLU A 150 9.95 -2.32 -6.19
N GLU A 151 10.73 -2.26 -5.11
CA GLU A 151 11.29 -0.98 -4.66
C GLU A 151 12.38 -0.48 -5.61
N ALA A 152 12.38 0.83 -5.89
CA ALA A 152 13.45 1.45 -6.66
C ALA A 152 14.78 1.37 -5.89
N VAL A 153 14.72 1.75 -4.61
CA VAL A 153 15.77 1.60 -3.60
C VAL A 153 15.24 0.64 -2.52
N PRO A 154 15.79 -0.56 -2.38
CA PRO A 154 15.31 -1.53 -1.40
C PRO A 154 15.39 -0.99 0.03
N THR A 155 14.24 -0.89 0.70
CA THR A 155 14.13 -0.55 2.13
C THR A 155 13.38 -1.62 2.92
N VAL A 156 12.57 -2.42 2.23
CA VAL A 156 11.82 -3.56 2.74
C VAL A 156 12.49 -4.84 2.26
N ASP A 157 12.75 -5.78 3.17
CA ASP A 157 13.45 -7.01 2.83
C ASP A 157 12.61 -7.89 1.90
N GLY A 158 13.14 -8.15 0.70
CA GLY A 158 12.57 -9.10 -0.26
C GLY A 158 11.16 -8.79 -0.76
N PHE A 159 10.68 -7.54 -0.66
CA PHE A 159 9.36 -7.17 -1.16
C PHE A 159 9.31 -7.07 -2.69
N GLY A 160 8.31 -7.70 -3.29
CA GLY A 160 8.01 -7.55 -4.71
C GLY A 160 6.75 -8.30 -5.12
N VAL A 161 6.06 -7.80 -6.14
CA VAL A 161 4.89 -8.44 -6.73
C VAL A 161 5.15 -8.70 -8.21
N TYR A 162 4.81 -9.90 -8.66
CA TYR A 162 5.06 -10.37 -10.02
C TYR A 162 3.82 -11.04 -10.57
N VAL A 163 3.68 -11.02 -11.89
CA VAL A 163 2.63 -11.72 -12.60
C VAL A 163 3.25 -12.71 -13.58
N ASP A 164 2.77 -13.94 -13.54
CA ASP A 164 3.15 -15.02 -14.44
C ASP A 164 2.02 -15.21 -15.47
N ASN A 165 2.25 -14.71 -16.68
CA ASN A 165 1.28 -14.75 -17.77
C ASN A 165 1.53 -15.92 -18.72
N TYR A 166 0.46 -16.53 -19.23
CA TYR A 166 0.50 -17.60 -20.22
C TYR A 166 -0.62 -17.42 -21.25
N HIS A 167 -0.52 -18.05 -22.42
CA HIS A 167 -1.67 -18.15 -23.32
C HIS A 167 -2.72 -19.12 -22.75
N CYS A 168 -3.95 -18.65 -22.58
CA CYS A 168 -5.07 -19.44 -22.06
C CYS A 168 -5.43 -20.63 -22.97
N ASP A 169 -5.59 -20.39 -24.28
CA ASP A 169 -5.74 -21.41 -25.32
C ASP A 169 -4.56 -21.28 -26.32
N PRO A 170 -3.98 -22.40 -26.80
CA PRO A 170 -3.03 -22.39 -27.92
C PRO A 170 -3.52 -21.68 -29.20
N ARG A 171 -4.84 -21.50 -29.36
CA ARG A 171 -5.49 -20.79 -30.46
C ARG A 171 -5.76 -19.32 -30.16
N ASP A 172 -5.66 -18.91 -28.90
CA ASP A 172 -5.92 -17.55 -28.48
C ASP A 172 -4.77 -16.63 -28.87
N ARG A 173 -5.12 -15.37 -29.11
CA ARG A 173 -4.16 -14.29 -29.37
C ARG A 173 -3.80 -13.50 -28.12
N VAL A 174 -4.42 -13.84 -26.98
CA VAL A 174 -4.26 -13.14 -25.70
C VAL A 174 -3.50 -14.00 -24.70
N SER A 175 -2.74 -13.35 -23.84
CA SER A 175 -2.23 -13.96 -22.62
C SER A 175 -3.26 -13.80 -21.51
N CYS A 176 -3.11 -14.56 -20.43
CA CYS A 176 -3.90 -14.50 -19.22
C CYS A 176 -2.95 -14.59 -18.02
N PRO A 177 -3.24 -13.87 -16.92
CA PRO A 177 -2.51 -14.09 -15.69
C PRO A 177 -2.83 -15.49 -15.18
N ARG A 178 -1.79 -16.29 -14.97
CA ARG A 178 -1.94 -17.62 -14.37
C ARG A 178 -1.62 -17.57 -12.89
N THR A 179 -0.52 -16.90 -12.53
CA THR A 179 -0.06 -16.84 -11.15
C THR A 179 0.25 -15.40 -10.75
N LEU A 180 -0.34 -14.93 -9.66
CA LEU A 180 0.14 -13.74 -8.97
C LEU A 180 1.12 -14.17 -7.87
N ILE A 181 2.30 -13.57 -7.86
CA ILE A 181 3.40 -13.93 -6.96
C ILE A 181 3.71 -12.74 -6.06
N VAL A 182 3.65 -12.91 -4.75
CA VAL A 182 4.00 -11.90 -3.74
C VAL A 182 5.20 -12.40 -2.95
N ARG A 183 6.28 -11.63 -2.92
CA ARG A 183 7.47 -11.90 -2.11
C ARG A 183 7.55 -10.89 -0.97
N HIS A 184 7.94 -11.38 0.20
CA HIS A 184 8.26 -10.57 1.37
C HIS A 184 9.15 -11.38 2.32
N GLU A 185 10.29 -10.83 2.71
CA GLU A 185 11.33 -11.49 3.50
C GLU A 185 11.69 -12.88 2.92
N THR A 186 11.35 -13.95 3.64
CA THR A 186 11.63 -15.35 3.29
C THR A 186 10.42 -16.08 2.69
N GLN A 187 9.32 -15.38 2.44
CA GLN A 187 8.07 -15.95 1.96
C GLN A 187 7.80 -15.55 0.50
N GLU A 188 7.56 -16.54 -0.35
CA GLU A 188 6.98 -16.40 -1.68
C GLU A 188 5.57 -17.00 -1.66
N VAL A 189 4.55 -16.15 -1.76
CA VAL A 189 3.15 -16.56 -1.93
C VAL A 189 2.84 -16.59 -3.42
N ARG A 190 2.29 -17.71 -3.89
CA ARG A 190 1.80 -17.87 -5.26
C ARG A 190 0.30 -18.12 -5.21
N LEU A 191 -0.47 -17.26 -5.88
CA LEU A 191 -1.89 -17.43 -6.11
C LEU A 191 -2.05 -17.99 -7.53
N GLU A 192 -2.06 -19.31 -7.65
CA GLU A 192 -1.99 -20.02 -8.93
C GLU A 192 -3.38 -20.43 -9.41
N THR A 193 -3.75 -19.99 -10.60
CA THR A 193 -4.98 -20.40 -11.29
C THR A 193 -4.77 -21.81 -11.84
N VAL A 194 -5.32 -22.80 -11.15
CA VAL A 194 -5.15 -24.23 -11.48
C VAL A 194 -6.22 -24.73 -12.45
N GLN A 195 -7.37 -24.05 -12.51
CA GLN A 195 -8.47 -24.36 -13.43
C GLN A 195 -9.17 -23.05 -13.84
N MET A 196 -9.48 -22.89 -15.13
CA MET A 196 -10.14 -21.68 -15.66
C MET A 196 -11.67 -21.77 -15.63
N ALA A 197 -12.23 -22.97 -15.81
CA ALA A 197 -13.67 -23.20 -15.84
C ALA A 197 -14.04 -24.50 -15.07
N PRO A 198 -14.67 -24.41 -13.87
CA PRO A 198 -14.83 -23.20 -13.07
C PRO A 198 -13.47 -22.67 -12.58
N MET A 199 -13.38 -21.36 -12.36
CA MET A 199 -12.12 -20.74 -11.97
C MET A 199 -11.73 -21.14 -10.55
N THR A 200 -10.56 -21.75 -10.41
CA THR A 200 -10.02 -22.22 -9.14
C THR A 200 -8.61 -21.69 -8.98
N VAL A 201 -8.37 -20.99 -7.87
CA VAL A 201 -7.05 -20.44 -7.52
C VAL A 201 -6.54 -21.17 -6.27
N GLN A 202 -5.36 -21.77 -6.39
CA GLN A 202 -4.67 -22.43 -5.29
C GLN A 202 -3.64 -21.49 -4.67
N VAL A 203 -3.57 -21.48 -3.34
CA VAL A 203 -2.52 -20.75 -2.61
C VAL A 203 -1.36 -21.67 -2.27
N GLN A 204 -0.16 -21.28 -2.69
CA GLN A 204 1.09 -21.90 -2.27
C GLN A 204 1.96 -20.87 -1.54
N VAL A 205 2.62 -21.29 -0.46
CA VAL A 205 3.65 -20.51 0.22
C VAL A 205 4.95 -21.31 0.18
N ASN A 206 6.02 -20.72 -0.36
CA ASN A 206 7.30 -21.39 -0.54
C ASN A 206 7.17 -22.75 -1.24
N ARG A 207 6.37 -22.79 -2.32
CA ARG A 207 6.07 -23.99 -3.14
C ARG A 207 5.30 -25.10 -2.42
N GLN A 208 4.70 -24.81 -1.26
CA GLN A 208 3.84 -25.73 -0.54
C GLN A 208 2.41 -25.20 -0.54
N ALA A 209 1.44 -26.03 -0.92
CA ALA A 209 0.04 -25.68 -0.82
C ALA A 209 -0.34 -25.46 0.66
N VAL A 210 -1.09 -24.41 0.95
CA VAL A 210 -1.53 -24.05 2.30
C VAL A 210 -3.05 -23.94 2.37
N ALA A 211 -3.61 -24.17 3.56
CA ALA A 211 -5.01 -23.87 3.85
C ALA A 211 -5.18 -22.40 4.25
N LEU A 212 -6.37 -21.85 4.00
CA LEU A 212 -6.74 -20.50 4.36
C LEU A 212 -7.64 -20.45 5.60
N PRO A 213 -7.57 -19.38 6.41
CA PRO A 213 -6.61 -18.29 6.31
C PRO A 213 -5.20 -18.75 6.73
N TYR A 214 -4.19 -18.28 6.00
CA TYR A 214 -2.77 -18.48 6.33
C TYR A 214 -2.24 -17.25 7.07
N LYS A 215 -1.49 -17.44 8.16
CA LYS A 215 -0.83 -16.34 8.89
C LYS A 215 0.51 -16.77 9.46
N LYS A 216 1.60 -16.18 8.99
CA LYS A 216 2.96 -16.45 9.49
C LYS A 216 3.92 -15.32 9.13
N TYR A 217 4.85 -15.01 10.06
CA TYR A 217 5.90 -14.00 9.89
C TYR A 217 5.38 -12.68 9.28
N GLY A 218 4.44 -12.04 9.97
CA GLY A 218 3.82 -10.78 9.52
C GLY A 218 2.80 -10.94 8.38
N LEU A 219 2.97 -11.90 7.48
CA LEU A 219 2.13 -12.10 6.30
C LEU A 219 0.83 -12.87 6.59
N GLN A 220 -0.25 -12.47 5.92
CA GLN A 220 -1.56 -13.11 5.96
C GLN A 220 -2.08 -13.39 4.55
N VAL A 221 -2.75 -14.53 4.35
CA VAL A 221 -3.51 -14.84 3.14
C VAL A 221 -4.92 -15.27 3.53
N TYR A 222 -5.95 -14.68 2.93
CA TYR A 222 -7.35 -14.98 3.25
C TYR A 222 -8.28 -14.73 2.06
N GLU A 223 -9.49 -15.27 2.13
CA GLU A 223 -10.55 -15.03 1.15
C GLU A 223 -11.37 -13.79 1.52
N SER A 224 -11.63 -12.94 0.54
CA SER A 224 -12.50 -11.77 0.64
C SER A 224 -13.46 -11.75 -0.56
N GLY A 225 -14.66 -12.27 -0.34
CA GLY A 225 -15.61 -12.55 -1.43
C GLY A 225 -15.02 -13.56 -2.40
N ILE A 226 -14.92 -13.18 -3.68
CA ILE A 226 -14.31 -14.01 -4.74
C ILE A 226 -12.79 -13.83 -4.87
N ASN A 227 -12.18 -12.95 -4.07
CA ASN A 227 -10.76 -12.64 -4.18
C ASN A 227 -9.98 -13.37 -3.08
N LEU A 228 -8.76 -13.77 -3.42
CA LEU A 228 -7.71 -14.12 -2.48
C LEU A 228 -6.87 -12.87 -2.19
N VAL A 229 -6.68 -12.56 -0.92
CA VAL A 229 -5.96 -11.37 -0.47
C VAL A 229 -4.71 -11.79 0.29
N VAL A 230 -3.55 -11.33 -0.17
CA VAL A 230 -2.29 -11.33 0.56
C VAL A 230 -2.14 -9.97 1.25
N ALA A 231 -2.07 -9.97 2.57
CA ALA A 231 -1.91 -8.77 3.39
C ALA A 231 -0.60 -8.82 4.17
N ILE A 232 0.15 -7.72 4.15
CA ILE A 232 1.37 -7.52 4.94
C ILE A 232 1.13 -6.30 5.84
N PRO A 233 0.58 -6.49 7.06
CA PRO A 233 0.09 -5.38 7.89
C PRO A 233 1.14 -4.36 8.30
N GLU A 234 2.39 -4.78 8.51
CA GLU A 234 3.47 -3.86 8.87
C GLU A 234 3.80 -2.88 7.74
N LEU A 235 3.63 -3.32 6.49
CA LEU A 235 3.76 -2.50 5.30
C LEU A 235 2.45 -1.81 4.89
N GLY A 236 1.32 -2.23 5.48
CA GLY A 236 -0.02 -1.87 5.00
C GLY A 236 -0.31 -2.32 3.57
N ALA A 237 0.49 -3.25 3.00
CA ALA A 237 0.34 -3.72 1.63
C ALA A 237 -0.82 -4.71 1.52
N LEU A 238 -1.66 -4.52 0.51
CA LEU A 238 -2.79 -5.41 0.18
C LEU A 238 -2.72 -5.79 -1.29
N VAL A 239 -2.58 -7.08 -1.56
CA VAL A 239 -2.56 -7.64 -2.92
C VAL A 239 -3.73 -8.60 -3.06
N SER A 240 -4.61 -8.37 -4.02
CA SER A 240 -5.81 -9.17 -4.27
C SER A 240 -5.72 -9.83 -5.64
N TYR A 241 -6.21 -11.06 -5.76
CA TYR A 241 -6.30 -11.80 -7.02
C TYR A 241 -7.52 -12.72 -7.04
N ASN A 242 -8.20 -12.84 -8.18
CA ASN A 242 -9.32 -13.77 -8.35
C ASN A 242 -9.18 -14.73 -9.53
N GLY A 243 -8.02 -14.75 -10.20
CA GLY A 243 -7.77 -15.55 -11.40
C GLY A 243 -7.91 -14.78 -12.71
N LEU A 244 -8.66 -13.68 -12.75
CA LEU A 244 -8.81 -12.81 -13.94
C LEU A 244 -8.29 -11.39 -13.72
N ALA A 245 -8.34 -10.92 -12.48
CA ALA A 245 -7.96 -9.57 -12.11
C ALA A 245 -7.13 -9.56 -10.83
N PHE A 246 -6.18 -8.64 -10.76
CA PHE A 246 -5.44 -8.32 -9.56
C PHE A 246 -5.55 -6.85 -9.19
N SER A 247 -5.34 -6.55 -7.92
CA SER A 247 -5.11 -5.19 -7.42
C SER A 247 -3.99 -5.17 -6.40
N ILE A 248 -3.18 -4.12 -6.41
CA ILE A 248 -2.07 -3.89 -5.49
C ILE A 248 -2.28 -2.51 -4.87
N ARG A 249 -2.46 -2.47 -3.55
CA ARG A 249 -2.53 -1.23 -2.77
C ARG A 249 -1.31 -1.12 -1.86
N LEU A 250 -0.56 -0.02 -2.01
CA LEU A 250 0.61 0.28 -1.20
C LEU A 250 0.48 1.67 -0.57
N PRO A 251 0.75 1.83 0.75
CA PRO A 251 0.72 3.13 1.39
C PRO A 251 1.82 4.06 0.89
N TYR A 252 1.47 5.31 0.58
CA TYR A 252 2.43 6.30 0.07
C TYR A 252 3.56 6.57 1.07
N ARG A 253 3.27 6.65 2.38
CA ARG A 253 4.28 6.81 3.45
C ARG A 253 5.46 5.81 3.42
N LEU A 254 5.29 4.63 2.81
CA LEU A 254 6.35 3.61 2.72
C LEU A 254 6.86 3.41 1.28
N PHE A 255 6.01 3.56 0.28
CA PHE A 255 6.34 3.21 -1.11
C PHE A 255 6.35 4.40 -2.07
N GLY A 256 5.87 5.58 -1.64
CA GLY A 256 5.79 6.78 -2.46
C GLY A 256 7.17 7.20 -2.99
N ASN A 257 7.26 7.46 -4.29
CA ASN A 257 8.50 7.75 -5.02
C ASN A 257 9.57 6.66 -4.92
N ASN A 258 9.22 5.44 -4.50
CA ASN A 258 10.16 4.33 -4.34
C ASN A 258 9.66 3.04 -5.01
N THR A 259 8.80 3.13 -6.02
CA THR A 259 8.37 1.95 -6.79
C THR A 259 8.91 1.96 -8.21
N LYS A 260 9.07 0.77 -8.79
CA LYS A 260 9.35 0.55 -10.21
C LYS A 260 8.73 -0.77 -10.66
N GLY A 261 8.46 -0.89 -11.95
CA GLY A 261 7.82 -2.07 -12.54
C GLY A 261 6.70 -1.66 -13.47
N GLN A 262 5.88 -2.63 -13.86
CA GLN A 262 4.69 -2.38 -14.67
C GLN A 262 3.62 -1.52 -13.98
N CYS A 263 3.62 -1.43 -12.65
CA CYS A 263 2.72 -0.56 -11.90
C CYS A 263 3.19 0.91 -11.78
N GLY A 264 4.33 1.29 -12.36
CA GLY A 264 4.81 2.67 -12.36
C GLY A 264 5.61 3.07 -11.11
N THR A 265 5.67 4.38 -10.81
CA THR A 265 6.60 4.98 -9.84
C THR A 265 5.94 5.47 -8.54
N CYS A 266 4.61 5.57 -8.49
CA CYS A 266 3.84 6.08 -7.34
C CYS A 266 4.33 7.46 -6.88
N THR A 267 4.35 8.40 -7.82
CA THR A 267 4.79 9.79 -7.62
C THR A 267 3.62 10.78 -7.67
N ASN A 268 2.37 10.27 -7.75
CA ASN A 268 1.14 11.03 -7.91
C ASN A 268 1.11 11.84 -9.23
N THR A 269 1.72 11.29 -10.28
CA THR A 269 1.69 11.82 -11.65
C THR A 269 1.89 10.68 -12.65
N THR A 270 1.21 10.71 -13.79
CA THR A 270 1.31 9.65 -14.81
C THR A 270 2.49 9.84 -15.78
N VAL A 271 3.23 10.94 -15.67
CA VAL A 271 4.26 11.35 -16.65
C VAL A 271 5.48 10.42 -16.65
N ASP A 272 5.78 9.79 -15.52
CA ASP A 272 6.95 8.97 -15.25
C ASP A 272 6.63 7.49 -15.00
N ASP A 273 5.38 7.09 -15.21
CA ASP A 273 4.89 5.73 -14.96
C ASP A 273 5.54 4.67 -15.88
N CYS A 274 5.88 5.05 -17.11
CA CYS A 274 6.48 4.14 -18.07
C CYS A 274 8.00 4.07 -17.86
N VAL A 275 8.42 3.35 -16.82
CA VAL A 275 9.82 3.25 -16.39
C VAL A 275 10.46 1.93 -16.79
N LEU A 276 11.71 1.95 -17.28
CA LEU A 276 12.51 0.78 -17.59
C LEU A 276 13.23 0.23 -16.34
N PRO A 277 13.74 -1.02 -16.36
CA PRO A 277 14.59 -1.55 -15.28
C PRO A 277 15.83 -0.71 -14.97
N SER A 278 16.32 0.06 -15.96
CA SER A 278 17.42 1.01 -15.81
C SER A 278 17.06 2.27 -15.00
N GLY A 279 15.77 2.51 -14.74
CA GLY A 279 15.24 3.76 -14.18
C GLY A 279 14.94 4.85 -15.22
N GLU A 280 15.16 4.59 -16.51
CA GLU A 280 14.83 5.51 -17.59
C GLU A 280 13.31 5.56 -17.83
N VAL A 281 12.75 6.77 -17.92
CA VAL A 281 11.35 6.99 -18.30
C VAL A 281 11.24 7.06 -19.82
N VAL A 282 10.28 6.33 -20.39
CA VAL A 282 10.00 6.26 -21.83
C VAL A 282 8.53 6.61 -22.13
N ASP A 283 8.21 6.99 -23.35
CA ASP A 283 6.84 7.44 -23.69
C ASP A 283 5.81 6.29 -23.83
N ASN A 284 6.24 5.02 -23.82
CA ASN A 284 5.38 3.88 -24.10
C ASN A 284 5.53 2.78 -23.05
N CYS A 285 4.47 2.58 -22.26
CA CYS A 285 4.42 1.59 -21.20
C CYS A 285 4.41 0.15 -21.71
N GLU A 286 3.91 -0.14 -22.91
CA GLU A 286 3.97 -1.50 -23.48
C GLU A 286 5.42 -1.89 -23.75
N VAL A 287 6.23 -0.96 -24.28
CA VAL A 287 7.67 -1.15 -24.50
C VAL A 287 8.41 -1.29 -23.18
N ALA A 288 8.03 -0.51 -22.16
CA ALA A 288 8.60 -0.64 -20.83
C ALA A 288 8.26 -2.01 -20.20
N ALA A 289 7.00 -2.45 -20.31
CA ALA A 289 6.50 -3.70 -19.77
C ALA A 289 7.24 -4.93 -20.31
N ASP A 290 7.58 -4.95 -21.61
CA ASP A 290 8.40 -6.00 -22.22
C ASP A 290 9.78 -6.16 -21.56
N GLN A 291 10.36 -5.07 -21.04
CA GLN A 291 11.69 -5.08 -20.40
C GLN A 291 11.65 -5.58 -18.94
N TRP A 292 10.46 -5.68 -18.34
CA TRP A 292 10.28 -6.18 -16.97
C TRP A 292 10.17 -7.71 -16.87
N ALA A 293 10.53 -8.43 -17.93
CA ALA A 293 10.55 -9.89 -17.94
C ALA A 293 11.61 -10.43 -16.96
N VAL A 294 11.18 -11.33 -16.08
CA VAL A 294 12.03 -12.03 -15.12
C VAL A 294 12.61 -13.28 -15.77
N ASN A 295 13.87 -13.57 -15.46
CA ASN A 295 14.49 -14.83 -15.86
C ASN A 295 13.83 -16.01 -15.14
N ASP A 296 12.95 -16.72 -15.86
CA ASP A 296 12.24 -17.90 -15.36
C ASP A 296 12.77 -19.15 -16.09
N PRO A 297 13.47 -20.06 -15.39
CA PRO A 297 13.98 -21.30 -15.99
C PRO A 297 12.89 -22.20 -16.59
N SER A 298 11.63 -22.06 -16.15
CA SER A 298 10.50 -22.80 -16.71
C SER A 298 9.99 -22.22 -18.04
N LYS A 299 10.45 -21.01 -18.41
CA LYS A 299 10.10 -20.30 -19.64
C LYS A 299 11.34 -19.87 -20.43
N PRO A 300 12.13 -20.81 -20.98
CA PRO A 300 13.36 -20.50 -21.72
C PRO A 300 13.12 -19.71 -23.03
N GLN A 301 11.88 -19.65 -23.51
CA GLN A 301 11.50 -18.82 -24.66
C GLN A 301 11.42 -17.33 -24.32
N CYS A 302 11.31 -16.99 -23.03
CA CYS A 302 11.27 -15.60 -22.60
C CYS A 302 12.65 -14.98 -22.76
N PRO A 303 12.74 -13.75 -23.28
CA PRO A 303 14.03 -13.10 -23.49
C PRO A 303 14.79 -13.02 -22.17
N HIS A 304 15.98 -13.64 -22.15
CA HIS A 304 16.94 -13.45 -21.07
C HIS A 304 17.54 -12.06 -21.22
N THR A 305 16.95 -11.05 -20.58
CA THR A 305 17.40 -9.67 -20.77
C THR A 305 18.82 -9.47 -20.24
N SER A 306 19.77 -9.38 -21.16
CA SER A 306 20.93 -8.50 -21.06
C SER A 306 20.89 -7.66 -22.33
N PHE A 307 20.20 -6.53 -22.25
CA PHE A 307 19.72 -5.68 -23.36
C PHE A 307 20.34 -5.94 -24.73
N THR A 308 19.53 -6.38 -25.70
CA THR A 308 19.52 -5.91 -27.10
C THR A 308 18.43 -6.66 -27.88
N THR A 309 17.74 -5.90 -28.73
CA THR A 309 17.13 -6.27 -30.03
C THR A 309 15.59 -6.21 -30.17
N GLN A 310 15.24 -5.51 -31.26
CA GLN A 310 13.99 -5.17 -31.95
C GLN A 310 12.61 -5.74 -31.51
N ARG A 311 11.76 -4.76 -31.18
CA ARG A 311 10.31 -4.60 -31.40
C ARG A 311 9.56 -5.79 -32.05
N PRO A 312 8.59 -6.40 -31.33
CA PRO A 312 7.42 -7.02 -31.94
C PRO A 312 6.53 -5.93 -32.57
N ALA A 313 5.92 -6.22 -33.71
CA ALA A 313 5.00 -5.29 -34.36
C ALA A 313 3.92 -4.87 -33.36
N THR A 314 3.88 -3.56 -33.09
CA THR A 314 2.81 -2.88 -32.37
C THR A 314 1.46 -3.46 -32.80
N SER A 315 0.76 -4.12 -31.88
CA SER A 315 -0.70 -4.26 -32.02
C SER A 315 -1.27 -2.84 -32.01
N PRO A 316 -2.38 -2.57 -32.70
CA PRO A 316 -2.80 -1.20 -32.96
C PRO A 316 -2.97 -0.48 -31.62
N SER A 317 -2.22 0.62 -31.48
CA SER A 317 -2.56 1.70 -30.56
C SER A 317 -4.07 1.89 -30.56
N ALA A 318 -4.64 2.15 -29.38
CA ALA A 318 -6.01 2.58 -29.16
C ALA A 318 -6.39 3.90 -29.88
N GLY A 319 -5.74 4.23 -31.00
CA GLY A 319 -6.14 5.18 -32.02
C GLY A 319 -6.86 4.51 -33.18
N SER A 320 -7.93 3.76 -32.93
CA SER A 320 -8.95 3.53 -33.94
C SER A 320 -10.33 3.50 -33.31
N THR A 321 -10.88 4.70 -33.13
CA THR A 321 -12.31 5.00 -33.15
C THR A 321 -12.91 4.52 -34.46
N ALA A 322 -13.18 3.23 -34.54
CA ALA A 322 -14.13 2.65 -35.47
C ALA A 322 -14.87 1.56 -34.70
N GLY A 323 -15.87 1.98 -33.94
CA GLY A 323 -16.89 1.08 -33.40
C GLY A 323 -17.52 0.31 -34.55
N SER A 324 -16.98 -0.86 -34.84
CA SER A 324 -17.72 -1.84 -35.60
C SER A 324 -18.88 -2.23 -34.70
N LYS A 325 -20.12 -2.06 -35.18
CA LYS A 325 -21.34 -2.48 -34.47
C LYS A 325 -21.32 -3.96 -34.05
N ALA A 326 -20.32 -4.74 -34.49
CA ALA A 326 -20.14 -6.15 -34.17
C ALA A 326 -19.58 -6.41 -32.77
N CYS A 327 -18.98 -5.43 -32.08
CA CYS A 327 -18.43 -5.60 -30.73
C CYS A 327 -19.21 -4.86 -29.62
N ALA A 328 -20.46 -4.46 -29.88
CA ALA A 328 -21.26 -3.83 -28.85
C ALA A 328 -21.74 -4.89 -27.85
N SER A 329 -21.25 -4.85 -26.61
CA SER A 329 -21.71 -5.73 -25.53
C SER A 329 -22.61 -4.96 -24.56
N PRO A 330 -23.87 -5.38 -24.35
CA PRO A 330 -24.76 -4.76 -23.36
C PRO A 330 -24.20 -4.78 -21.93
N LEU A 331 -23.28 -5.71 -21.64
CA LEU A 331 -22.59 -5.78 -20.35
C LEU A 331 -21.67 -4.56 -20.17
N CYS A 332 -20.93 -4.16 -21.21
CA CYS A 332 -20.03 -3.01 -21.14
C CYS A 332 -20.78 -1.69 -20.94
N GLU A 333 -21.98 -1.56 -21.51
CA GLU A 333 -22.82 -0.38 -21.31
C GLU A 333 -23.20 -0.16 -19.83
N LEU A 334 -23.25 -1.22 -19.02
CA LEU A 334 -23.50 -1.08 -17.57
C LEU A 334 -22.46 -0.18 -16.89
N ILE A 335 -21.18 -0.21 -17.33
CA ILE A 335 -20.11 0.62 -16.76
C ILE A 335 -20.43 2.12 -16.87
N LYS A 336 -21.06 2.53 -17.98
CA LYS A 336 -21.44 3.93 -18.24
C LYS A 336 -22.87 4.26 -17.85
N ASP A 337 -23.66 3.26 -17.46
CA ASP A 337 -25.05 3.43 -17.07
C ASP A 337 -25.20 4.18 -15.74
N SER A 338 -26.40 4.70 -15.51
CA SER A 338 -26.86 5.24 -14.23
C SER A 338 -26.61 4.33 -13.03
N LEU A 339 -26.50 3.00 -13.24
CA LEU A 339 -26.14 2.02 -12.24
C LEU A 339 -24.85 2.37 -11.47
N PHE A 340 -23.87 2.97 -12.16
CA PHE A 340 -22.59 3.40 -11.57
C PHE A 340 -22.47 4.93 -11.42
N ALA A 341 -23.55 5.69 -11.56
CA ALA A 341 -23.50 7.16 -11.59
C ALA A 341 -22.81 7.80 -10.37
N GLN A 342 -22.98 7.21 -9.18
CA GLN A 342 -22.32 7.72 -7.96
C GLN A 342 -20.80 7.54 -8.01
N CYS A 343 -20.33 6.51 -8.71
CA CYS A 343 -18.91 6.17 -8.84
C CYS A 343 -18.22 6.96 -9.96
N HIS A 344 -18.93 7.32 -11.02
CA HIS A 344 -18.37 8.04 -12.19
C HIS A 344 -17.60 9.32 -11.84
N ALA A 345 -18.00 9.99 -10.75
CA ALA A 345 -17.35 11.22 -10.29
C ALA A 345 -16.00 10.97 -9.60
N LEU A 346 -15.80 9.78 -9.04
CA LEU A 346 -14.59 9.40 -8.30
C LEU A 346 -13.67 8.56 -9.20
N VAL A 347 -14.23 7.60 -9.94
CA VAL A 347 -13.49 6.70 -10.82
C VAL A 347 -13.99 6.88 -12.25
N PRO A 348 -13.22 7.52 -13.14
CA PRO A 348 -13.62 7.71 -14.54
C PRO A 348 -13.87 6.38 -15.26
N PRO A 349 -15.04 6.17 -15.88
CA PRO A 349 -15.44 4.86 -16.43
C PRO A 349 -14.77 4.50 -17.77
N GLN A 350 -14.12 5.46 -18.44
CA GLN A 350 -13.79 5.35 -19.85
C GLN A 350 -12.83 4.20 -20.17
N HIS A 351 -11.74 4.04 -19.43
CA HIS A 351 -10.77 2.96 -19.68
C HIS A 351 -11.35 1.57 -19.43
N TYR A 352 -12.19 1.42 -18.40
CA TYR A 352 -12.88 0.15 -18.09
C TYR A 352 -13.92 -0.22 -19.14
N TYR A 353 -14.63 0.78 -19.68
CA TYR A 353 -15.55 0.58 -20.79
C TYR A 353 -14.81 0.15 -22.06
N ASP A 354 -13.73 0.85 -22.41
CA ASP A 354 -12.96 0.54 -23.63
C ASP A 354 -12.32 -0.85 -23.54
N ALA A 355 -11.78 -1.21 -22.36
CA ALA A 355 -11.30 -2.55 -22.06
C ALA A 355 -12.40 -3.61 -22.21
N CYS A 356 -13.59 -3.35 -21.67
CA CYS A 356 -14.73 -4.27 -21.79
C CYS A 356 -15.14 -4.50 -23.25
N VAL A 357 -15.22 -3.43 -24.05
CA VAL A 357 -15.56 -3.52 -25.47
C VAL A 357 -14.48 -4.30 -26.23
N PHE A 358 -13.21 -4.07 -25.90
CA PHE A 358 -12.09 -4.82 -26.47
C PHE A 358 -12.20 -6.32 -26.17
N ASP A 359 -12.47 -6.69 -24.91
CA ASP A 359 -12.62 -8.08 -24.49
C ASP A 359 -13.79 -8.78 -25.21
N SER A 360 -14.90 -8.06 -25.40
CA SER A 360 -16.07 -8.58 -26.14
C SER A 360 -15.79 -8.88 -27.61
N CYS A 361 -14.82 -8.20 -28.23
CA CYS A 361 -14.43 -8.43 -29.63
C CYS A 361 -13.59 -9.70 -29.80
N LEU A 362 -12.80 -10.07 -28.79
CA LEU A 362 -11.71 -11.04 -28.94
C LEU A 362 -12.19 -12.48 -28.86
N VAL A 363 -13.06 -12.78 -27.89
CA VAL A 363 -13.61 -14.12 -27.69
C VAL A 363 -15.09 -13.99 -27.34
N THR A 364 -15.96 -14.14 -28.34
CA THR A 364 -17.42 -14.12 -28.15
C THR A 364 -17.84 -15.21 -27.16
N ASP A 365 -18.75 -14.87 -26.24
CA ASP A 365 -19.31 -15.76 -25.21
C ASP A 365 -18.30 -16.31 -24.17
N SER A 366 -17.13 -15.68 -24.02
CA SER A 366 -16.12 -16.05 -23.02
C SER A 366 -16.40 -15.55 -21.60
N GLY A 367 -17.25 -14.52 -21.45
CA GLY A 367 -17.47 -13.84 -20.19
C GLY A 367 -16.30 -12.96 -19.75
N LEU A 368 -15.34 -12.68 -20.63
CA LEU A 368 -14.20 -11.81 -20.33
C LEU A 368 -14.64 -10.37 -20.02
N GLU A 369 -15.76 -9.90 -20.58
CA GLU A 369 -16.34 -8.60 -20.25
C GLU A 369 -16.66 -8.45 -18.75
N CYS A 370 -16.96 -9.57 -18.08
CA CYS A 370 -17.26 -9.60 -16.67
C CYS A 370 -16.03 -9.22 -15.82
N ALA A 371 -14.81 -9.42 -16.32
CA ALA A 371 -13.60 -8.99 -15.63
C ALA A 371 -13.55 -7.46 -15.55
N SER A 372 -13.81 -6.77 -16.67
CA SER A 372 -13.86 -5.30 -16.71
C SER A 372 -14.95 -4.73 -15.79
N LEU A 373 -16.15 -5.32 -15.80
CA LEU A 373 -17.22 -4.94 -14.87
C LEU A 373 -16.87 -5.18 -13.41
N GLN A 374 -16.29 -6.34 -13.10
CA GLN A 374 -15.88 -6.70 -11.74
C GLN A 374 -14.79 -5.76 -11.23
N THR A 375 -13.81 -5.42 -12.06
CA THR A 375 -12.73 -4.47 -11.71
C THR A 375 -13.32 -3.09 -11.41
N TYR A 376 -14.21 -2.59 -12.27
CA TYR A 376 -14.82 -1.28 -12.06
C TYR A 376 -15.68 -1.25 -10.79
N ALA A 377 -16.47 -2.29 -10.53
CA ALA A 377 -17.24 -2.40 -9.30
C ALA A 377 -16.38 -2.53 -8.05
N ALA A 378 -15.23 -3.19 -8.12
CA ALA A 378 -14.29 -3.29 -7.00
C ALA A 378 -13.67 -1.92 -6.65
N LEU A 379 -13.33 -1.12 -7.67
CA LEU A 379 -12.87 0.25 -7.49
C LEU A 379 -13.93 1.15 -6.87
N CYS A 380 -15.18 1.05 -7.33
CA CYS A 380 -16.29 1.78 -6.71
C CYS A 380 -16.47 1.38 -5.23
N ALA A 381 -16.39 0.09 -4.92
CA ALA A 381 -16.50 -0.39 -3.54
C ALA A 381 -15.35 0.11 -2.65
N GLN A 382 -14.15 0.29 -3.21
CA GLN A 382 -13.01 0.89 -2.50
C GLN A 382 -13.26 2.36 -2.13
N GLU A 383 -14.00 3.08 -2.96
CA GLU A 383 -14.48 4.44 -2.67
C GLU A 383 -15.78 4.44 -1.84
N GLY A 384 -16.17 3.29 -1.28
CA GLY A 384 -17.34 3.15 -0.40
C GLY A 384 -18.68 3.00 -1.15
N ILE A 385 -18.66 2.81 -2.47
CA ILE A 385 -19.84 2.71 -3.32
C ILE A 385 -20.02 1.25 -3.77
N CYS A 386 -20.83 0.50 -3.03
CA CYS A 386 -21.17 -0.87 -3.37
C CYS A 386 -22.31 -0.91 -4.40
N VAL A 387 -22.03 -1.42 -5.61
CA VAL A 387 -23.01 -1.56 -6.69
C VAL A 387 -23.34 -3.03 -6.90
N ASP A 388 -24.62 -3.40 -6.82
CA ASP A 388 -25.09 -4.77 -7.10
C ASP A 388 -25.22 -5.03 -8.61
N TRP A 389 -24.08 -4.98 -9.31
CA TRP A 389 -24.05 -5.03 -10.77
C TRP A 389 -24.35 -6.41 -11.36
N ARG A 390 -24.08 -7.50 -10.61
CA ARG A 390 -24.25 -8.88 -11.10
C ARG A 390 -25.70 -9.19 -11.45
N ASN A 391 -26.64 -8.69 -10.67
CA ASN A 391 -28.07 -8.85 -10.92
C ASN A 391 -28.54 -8.18 -12.24
N HIS A 392 -27.77 -7.24 -12.76
CA HIS A 392 -28.04 -6.57 -14.03
C HIS A 392 -27.43 -7.30 -15.25
N THR A 393 -26.64 -8.36 -15.03
CA THR A 393 -25.99 -9.13 -16.10
C THR A 393 -26.82 -10.29 -16.64
N ARG A 394 -28.04 -10.50 -16.12
CA ARG A 394 -28.94 -11.61 -16.49
C ARG A 394 -28.26 -13.00 -16.40
N GLY A 395 -27.35 -13.15 -15.45
CA GLY A 395 -26.63 -14.40 -15.21
C GLY A 395 -25.47 -14.67 -16.16
N ALA A 396 -25.06 -13.69 -16.99
CA ALA A 396 -23.85 -13.80 -17.81
C ALA A 396 -22.58 -13.74 -16.97
N CYS A 397 -22.56 -12.92 -15.92
CA CYS A 397 -21.43 -12.76 -15.02
C CYS A 397 -21.71 -13.41 -13.65
N ARG A 398 -21.70 -14.75 -13.59
CA ARG A 398 -21.87 -15.46 -12.31
C ARG A 398 -20.59 -15.38 -11.49
N GLY A 399 -20.71 -15.10 -10.19
CA GLY A 399 -19.63 -15.38 -9.24
C GLY A 399 -19.53 -16.88 -9.02
N ASN A 400 -18.33 -17.41 -8.76
CA ASN A 400 -18.09 -18.85 -8.54
C ASN A 400 -18.75 -19.46 -7.28
N LEU A 401 -19.81 -18.85 -6.72
CA LEU A 401 -20.44 -19.33 -5.50
C LEU A 401 -21.87 -19.86 -5.64
N GLU A 402 -22.43 -19.95 -6.85
CA GLU A 402 -23.74 -20.57 -7.06
C GLU A 402 -23.68 -21.66 -8.14
N VAL A 403 -23.06 -22.79 -7.78
CA VAL A 403 -23.36 -24.08 -8.40
C VAL A 403 -23.69 -25.08 -7.30
N ALA A 404 -24.88 -24.94 -6.71
CA ALA A 404 -25.69 -26.03 -6.17
C ALA A 404 -27.07 -25.47 -5.84
N GLU A 405 -28.11 -26.25 -6.15
CA GLU A 405 -29.54 -25.95 -5.99
C GLU A 405 -30.20 -25.15 -7.13
N ASP A 406 -30.29 -25.77 -8.31
CA ASP A 406 -31.64 -26.08 -8.83
C ASP A 406 -31.58 -27.12 -9.97
N THR A 407 -31.69 -28.40 -9.61
CA THR A 407 -32.29 -29.42 -10.48
C THR A 407 -33.29 -30.22 -9.67
N GLY A 408 -34.27 -29.51 -9.09
CA GLY A 408 -35.55 -30.11 -8.74
C GLY A 408 -36.41 -30.25 -10.00
N GLN A 409 -36.33 -31.40 -10.68
CA GLN A 409 -37.30 -31.79 -11.70
C GLN A 409 -38.08 -33.03 -11.28
N SER A 410 -39.35 -32.75 -10.95
CA SER A 410 -40.59 -33.53 -11.17
C SER A 410 -40.64 -35.02 -10.81
#